data_AF-A0AA50CU49-F1
#
_entry.id   AF-A0AA50CU49-F1
#
_cell.length_a   1.000
_cell.length_b   1.000
_cell.length_c   1.000
_cell.angle_alpha   90.00
_cell.angle_beta   90.00
_cell.angle_gamma   90.00
#
_symmetry.space_group_name_H-M   'P 1'
#
loop_
_entity.id
_entity.type
_entity.pdbx_description
1 polymer ?
#
loop_
_entity_poly.entity_id
_entity_poly.type
_entity_poly.pdbx_seq_one_letter_code
_entity_poly.pdbx_strand_id
1 'polypeptide(L)'
;MQAVPREACFPLPTHHSRGPGRQERCPAFAGRERRFADQSSFWAIFMNNPRLKSIVKLFETCRYSHDLYTVFSDWCECVAISLSNPIDLVHFDKREARYLEIARKYDRPTMATFTQIMGEVTMAMEDRPQDILGATFHALELHNKAKGQFFTPYTVCQLMARMLAGSQEDMRASIEKRGFMLAMEPAAGSGAMIVALAEAIREAGFNYQQLLHVTAVDIDRRAVHMAYIQFSLLHIPAIVLVGDSLAMRFHEEWHTLAHIMGGWNAKLREAQREGKGAAPTLTPAVPGNDSLQPAQPHAVKSESTSFGVEKTGQLRLF
;
A
#
# COMPACT_ATOMS: atom_id res chain seq x y z
N MET A 1 -63.64 28.12 36.26
CA MET A 1 -64.26 27.34 37.36
C MET A 1 -63.73 25.91 37.25
N GLN A 2 -63.53 25.24 38.38
CA GLN A 2 -63.03 23.86 38.63
C GLN A 2 -63.37 22.77 37.57
N ALA A 3 -62.74 21.60 37.48
CA ALA A 3 -61.42 21.09 37.92
C ALA A 3 -61.21 19.66 37.33
N VAL A 4 -59.96 19.21 37.21
CA VAL A 4 -59.51 17.80 37.00
C VAL A 4 -59.93 17.00 38.27
N PRO A 5 -60.27 15.66 38.33
CA PRO A 5 -59.37 14.58 37.84
C PRO A 5 -59.90 13.11 37.62
N ARG A 6 -58.97 12.19 37.25
CA ARG A 6 -58.84 10.74 37.67
C ARG A 6 -60.03 9.77 37.36
N GLU A 7 -59.97 8.43 37.44
CA GLU A 7 -58.93 7.42 37.79
C GLU A 7 -59.25 6.03 37.14
N ALA A 8 -58.20 5.23 36.87
CA ALA A 8 -58.00 3.78 37.13
C ALA A 8 -59.02 2.63 36.85
N CYS A 9 -58.42 1.49 36.41
CA CYS A 9 -58.47 0.13 37.01
C CYS A 9 -59.21 -1.09 36.38
N PHE A 10 -58.45 -2.21 36.34
CA PHE A 10 -58.82 -3.66 36.40
C PHE A 10 -59.53 -4.36 35.20
N PRO A 11 -59.51 -5.72 35.09
CA PRO A 11 -59.04 -6.74 36.06
C PRO A 11 -57.99 -7.79 35.59
N LEU A 12 -57.44 -8.52 36.57
CA LEU A 12 -56.76 -9.83 36.44
C LEU A 12 -57.72 -10.97 36.84
N PRO A 13 -57.43 -12.23 36.47
CA PRO A 13 -57.74 -13.38 37.33
C PRO A 13 -56.59 -14.38 37.55
N THR A 14 -56.74 -15.19 38.59
CA THR A 14 -55.86 -16.29 39.07
C THR A 14 -56.50 -17.68 38.75
N HIS A 15 -56.00 -18.89 39.09
CA HIS A 15 -55.02 -19.39 40.07
C HIS A 15 -54.29 -20.68 39.58
N HIS A 16 -53.16 -20.99 40.23
CA HIS A 16 -52.60 -22.31 40.59
C HIS A 16 -52.85 -23.60 39.76
N SER A 17 -51.77 -24.35 39.52
CA SER A 17 -51.48 -25.61 40.28
C SER A 17 -50.03 -26.12 40.05
N ARG A 18 -49.61 -27.21 40.73
CA ARG A 18 -48.20 -27.47 41.16
C ARG A 18 -47.48 -28.64 40.45
N GLY A 19 -46.23 -28.40 40.03
CA GLY A 19 -45.06 -29.32 40.07
C GLY A 19 -45.06 -30.62 39.24
N PRO A 20 -43.98 -31.45 39.28
CA PRO A 20 -42.65 -31.26 39.88
C PRO A 20 -41.48 -31.27 38.84
N GLY A 21 -40.25 -30.98 39.27
CA GLY A 21 -39.11 -30.68 38.37
C GLY A 21 -38.25 -31.87 37.89
N ARG A 22 -37.27 -31.55 37.03
CA ARG A 22 -36.09 -32.38 36.72
C ARG A 22 -34.84 -31.51 36.58
N GLN A 23 -33.70 -32.11 36.93
CA GLN A 23 -32.40 -31.46 37.11
C GLN A 23 -31.84 -30.85 35.83
N GLU A 24 -31.19 -29.69 36.00
CA GLU A 24 -30.20 -29.18 35.05
C GLU A 24 -29.08 -30.22 34.84
N ARG A 25 -28.72 -30.47 33.57
CA ARG A 25 -27.44 -31.07 33.21
C ARG A 25 -26.89 -30.29 32.02
N CYS A 26 -25.73 -29.66 32.22
CA CYS A 26 -24.91 -29.21 31.10
C CYS A 26 -24.53 -30.42 30.25
N PRO A 27 -24.80 -30.43 28.92
CA PRO A 27 -24.12 -31.35 28.03
C PRO A 27 -22.66 -30.89 27.85
N ALA A 28 -21.75 -31.85 27.88
CA ALA A 28 -20.30 -31.60 27.94
C ALA A 28 -19.74 -30.94 26.68
N PHE A 29 -18.53 -30.38 26.83
CA PHE A 29 -17.63 -30.03 25.73
C PHE A 29 -17.37 -31.25 24.82
N ALA A 30 -18.16 -31.38 23.75
CA ALA A 30 -17.82 -32.23 22.62
C ALA A 30 -17.02 -31.39 21.62
N GLY A 31 -15.71 -31.63 21.55
CA GLY A 31 -14.82 -30.91 20.63
C GLY A 31 -15.29 -31.03 19.18
N ARG A 32 -15.30 -29.90 18.47
CA ARG A 32 -15.43 -29.91 17.01
C ARG A 32 -14.29 -29.11 16.42
N GLU A 33 -13.37 -29.82 15.78
CA GLU A 33 -12.28 -29.25 15.00
C GLU A 33 -12.87 -28.31 13.94
N ARG A 34 -12.64 -27.02 14.11
CA ARG A 34 -12.80 -26.00 13.08
C ARG A 34 -11.56 -25.12 13.06
N ARG A 35 -10.47 -25.69 12.55
CA ARG A 35 -9.31 -24.96 12.02
C ARG A 35 -9.32 -25.11 10.49
N PHE A 36 -8.84 -24.08 9.80
CA PHE A 36 -8.56 -24.08 8.34
C PHE A 36 -9.73 -24.45 7.40
N ALA A 37 -10.71 -23.54 7.26
CA ALA A 37 -11.72 -23.64 6.19
C ALA A 37 -12.24 -22.28 5.65
N ASP A 38 -11.56 -21.15 5.94
CA ASP A 38 -11.95 -19.82 5.46
C ASP A 38 -10.75 -19.02 4.92
N GLN A 39 -10.05 -19.61 3.95
CA GLN A 39 -9.19 -18.86 3.02
C GLN A 39 -9.76 -18.87 1.59
N SER A 40 -10.51 -19.92 1.22
CA SER A 40 -11.13 -20.09 -0.10
C SER A 40 -12.01 -18.90 -0.50
N SER A 41 -12.72 -18.29 0.44
CA SER A 41 -13.57 -17.11 0.25
C SER A 41 -12.79 -15.89 -0.25
N PHE A 42 -11.63 -15.63 0.36
CA PHE A 42 -10.75 -14.51 0.00
C PHE A 42 -10.04 -14.76 -1.33
N TRP A 43 -9.53 -15.98 -1.52
CA TRP A 43 -8.92 -16.42 -2.78
C TRP A 43 -9.90 -16.37 -3.96
N ALA A 44 -11.17 -16.72 -3.77
CA ALA A 44 -12.18 -16.72 -4.85
C ALA A 44 -12.50 -15.31 -5.37
N ILE A 45 -12.55 -14.30 -4.49
CA ILE A 45 -12.76 -12.90 -4.89
C ILE A 45 -11.54 -12.39 -5.69
N PHE A 46 -10.33 -12.72 -5.23
CA PHE A 46 -9.08 -12.36 -5.90
C PHE A 46 -8.94 -13.03 -7.28
N MET A 47 -9.20 -14.34 -7.33
CA MET A 47 -9.27 -15.14 -8.55
C MET A 47 -10.53 -14.87 -9.39
N ASN A 48 -11.22 -13.74 -9.22
CA ASN A 48 -12.25 -13.30 -10.16
C ASN A 48 -11.86 -12.07 -10.99
N ASN A 49 -10.67 -11.49 -10.78
CA ASN A 49 -10.12 -10.50 -11.70
C ASN A 49 -9.61 -11.18 -12.99
N PRO A 50 -10.18 -10.90 -14.18
CA PRO A 50 -9.75 -11.52 -15.43
C PRO A 50 -8.36 -11.04 -15.87
N ARG A 51 -7.99 -9.78 -15.60
CA ARG A 51 -6.66 -9.23 -15.90
C ARG A 51 -5.58 -9.94 -15.10
N LEU A 52 -5.81 -10.15 -13.80
CA LEU A 52 -4.91 -10.91 -12.95
C LEU A 52 -4.67 -12.34 -13.49
N LYS A 53 -5.72 -13.02 -13.97
CA LYS A 53 -5.59 -14.33 -14.61
C LYS A 53 -4.75 -14.28 -15.89
N SER A 54 -4.97 -13.29 -16.75
CA SER A 54 -4.14 -13.08 -17.96
C SER A 54 -2.68 -12.85 -17.59
N ILE A 55 -2.40 -11.94 -16.65
CA ILE A 55 -1.05 -11.60 -16.18
C ILE A 55 -0.34 -12.84 -15.62
N VAL A 56 -0.98 -13.55 -14.70
CA VAL A 56 -0.44 -14.80 -14.12
C VAL A 56 -0.17 -15.82 -15.22
N LYS A 57 -1.13 -16.06 -16.12
CA LYS A 57 -0.96 -17.01 -17.24
C LYS A 57 0.20 -16.64 -18.17
N LEU A 58 0.42 -15.34 -18.42
CA LEU A 58 1.55 -14.86 -19.23
C LEU A 58 2.89 -15.09 -18.52
N PHE A 59 2.99 -14.84 -17.22
CA PHE A 59 4.19 -15.22 -16.46
C PHE A 59 4.42 -16.74 -16.47
N GLU A 60 3.36 -17.54 -16.33
CA GLU A 60 3.44 -19.01 -16.35
C GLU A 60 4.02 -19.58 -17.66
N THR A 61 3.84 -18.91 -18.82
CA THR A 61 4.47 -19.39 -20.08
C THR A 61 6.00 -19.37 -20.02
N CYS A 62 6.58 -18.48 -19.19
CA CYS A 62 8.03 -18.35 -19.02
C CYS A 62 8.63 -19.46 -18.13
N ARG A 63 7.80 -20.19 -17.35
CA ARG A 63 8.26 -21.13 -16.30
C ARG A 63 9.12 -22.28 -16.85
N TYR A 64 8.89 -22.68 -18.09
CA TYR A 64 9.62 -23.80 -18.72
C TYR A 64 11.09 -23.47 -19.03
N SER A 65 11.41 -22.19 -19.25
CA SER A 65 12.76 -21.73 -19.64
C SER A 65 13.46 -20.95 -18.53
N HIS A 66 12.70 -20.36 -17.61
CA HIS A 66 13.23 -19.41 -16.62
C HIS A 66 12.55 -19.54 -15.25
N ASP A 67 13.29 -19.22 -14.19
CA ASP A 67 12.75 -19.07 -12.84
C ASP A 67 11.80 -17.86 -12.75
N LEU A 68 10.54 -18.08 -12.40
CA LEU A 68 9.53 -17.02 -12.37
C LEU A 68 9.82 -15.88 -11.39
N TYR A 69 10.54 -16.15 -10.30
CA TYR A 69 10.94 -15.11 -9.35
C TYR A 69 11.91 -14.12 -10.00
N THR A 70 12.90 -14.66 -10.73
CA THR A 70 13.83 -13.88 -11.54
C THR A 70 13.11 -13.16 -12.67
N VAL A 71 12.26 -13.85 -13.44
CA VAL A 71 11.47 -13.24 -14.54
C VAL A 71 10.61 -12.08 -14.06
N PHE A 72 9.88 -12.24 -12.94
CA PHE A 72 9.04 -11.19 -12.39
C PHE A 72 9.88 -9.99 -11.92
N SER A 73 11.02 -10.23 -11.28
CA SER A 73 11.94 -9.17 -10.83
C SER A 73 12.55 -8.39 -11.99
N ASP A 74 13.05 -9.10 -13.01
CA ASP A 74 13.62 -8.53 -14.22
C ASP A 74 12.56 -7.80 -15.06
N TRP A 75 11.32 -8.32 -15.13
CA TRP A 75 10.18 -7.64 -15.75
C TRP A 75 9.85 -6.32 -15.04
N CYS A 76 9.77 -6.32 -13.70
CA CYS A 76 9.53 -5.09 -12.92
C CYS A 76 10.65 -4.06 -13.13
N GLU A 77 11.93 -4.48 -13.12
CA GLU A 77 13.07 -3.58 -13.36
C GLU A 77 13.02 -3.02 -14.79
N CYS A 78 12.77 -3.85 -15.81
CA CYS A 78 12.61 -3.40 -17.19
C CYS A 78 11.48 -2.39 -17.38
N VAL A 79 10.29 -2.65 -16.84
CA VAL A 79 9.15 -1.72 -16.98
C VAL A 79 9.37 -0.42 -16.21
N ALA A 80 9.93 -0.48 -15.00
CA ALA A 80 10.28 0.72 -14.23
C ALA A 80 11.29 1.60 -15.00
N ILE A 81 12.31 0.99 -15.61
CA ILE A 81 13.26 1.67 -16.49
C ILE A 81 12.53 2.29 -17.71
N SER A 82 11.72 1.51 -18.43
CA SER A 82 11.00 1.98 -19.63
C SER A 82 10.06 3.16 -19.35
N LEU A 83 9.45 3.22 -18.16
CA LEU A 83 8.62 4.35 -17.71
C LEU A 83 9.44 5.56 -17.25
N SER A 84 10.69 5.36 -16.80
CA SER A 84 11.55 6.41 -16.26
C SER A 84 12.43 7.09 -17.33
N ASN A 85 12.99 6.31 -18.26
CA ASN A 85 13.93 6.81 -19.27
C ASN A 85 13.42 7.99 -20.13
N PRO A 86 12.12 8.10 -20.50
CA PRO A 86 11.62 9.25 -21.25
C PRO A 86 11.67 10.61 -20.52
N ILE A 87 11.91 10.62 -19.21
CA ILE A 87 11.77 11.81 -18.35
C ILE A 87 12.94 12.04 -17.39
N ASP A 88 13.60 10.99 -16.92
CA ASP A 88 14.74 11.07 -16.01
C ASP A 88 16.06 10.94 -16.78
N LEU A 89 16.39 12.01 -17.51
CA LEU A 89 17.60 12.10 -18.31
C LEU A 89 18.89 12.06 -17.47
N VAL A 90 18.80 12.31 -16.16
CA VAL A 90 19.96 12.24 -15.24
C VAL A 90 20.39 10.79 -15.03
N HIS A 91 19.43 9.86 -15.00
CA HIS A 91 19.68 8.44 -14.77
C HIS A 91 19.60 7.58 -16.04
N PHE A 92 19.26 8.18 -17.19
CA PHE A 92 19.00 7.50 -18.45
C PHE A 92 20.10 6.50 -18.85
N ASP A 93 21.36 6.93 -18.99
CA ASP A 93 22.44 6.05 -19.49
C ASP A 93 22.63 4.80 -18.61
N LYS A 94 22.58 4.97 -17.29
CA LYS A 94 22.71 3.86 -16.32
C LYS A 94 21.51 2.91 -16.39
N ARG A 95 20.30 3.47 -16.50
CA ARG A 95 19.06 2.67 -16.59
C ARG A 95 18.94 1.95 -17.93
N GLU A 96 19.22 2.61 -19.05
CA GLU A 96 19.20 2.02 -20.39
C GLU A 96 20.24 0.88 -20.53
N ALA A 97 21.47 1.08 -20.04
CA ALA A 97 22.46 0.01 -19.98
C ALA A 97 21.93 -1.21 -19.19
N ARG A 98 21.30 -0.97 -18.03
CA ARG A 98 20.69 -2.01 -17.19
C ARG A 98 19.52 -2.72 -17.88
N TYR A 99 18.67 -2.00 -18.61
CA TYR A 99 17.60 -2.59 -19.41
C TYR A 99 18.16 -3.54 -20.49
N LEU A 100 19.20 -3.10 -21.20
CA LEU A 100 19.85 -3.90 -22.24
C LEU A 100 20.57 -5.13 -21.67
N GLU A 101 21.15 -5.05 -20.47
CA GLU A 101 21.68 -6.23 -19.74
C GLU A 101 20.60 -7.28 -19.48
N ILE A 102 19.42 -6.85 -19.01
CA ILE A 102 18.29 -7.74 -18.70
C ILE A 102 17.71 -8.33 -19.99
N ALA A 103 17.43 -7.49 -20.99
CA ALA A 103 16.85 -7.91 -22.26
C ALA A 103 17.69 -8.97 -22.99
N ARG A 104 19.03 -8.94 -22.84
CA ARG A 104 19.95 -9.95 -23.40
C ARG A 104 19.82 -11.35 -22.79
N LYS A 105 19.19 -11.50 -21.62
CA LYS A 105 18.96 -12.80 -20.97
C LYS A 105 17.79 -13.58 -21.60
N TYR A 106 16.93 -12.89 -22.34
CA TYR A 106 15.63 -13.39 -22.80
C TYR A 106 15.56 -13.47 -24.32
N ASP A 107 14.83 -14.46 -24.82
CA ASP A 107 14.58 -14.59 -26.26
C ASP A 107 13.48 -13.61 -26.73
N ARG A 108 13.35 -13.46 -28.05
CA ARG A 108 12.34 -12.56 -28.64
C ARG A 108 10.90 -12.91 -28.22
N PRO A 109 10.47 -14.19 -28.20
CA PRO A 109 9.19 -14.60 -27.60
C PRO A 109 8.99 -14.13 -26.17
N THR A 110 9.94 -14.36 -25.26
CA THR A 110 9.80 -13.95 -23.85
C THR A 110 9.73 -12.44 -23.71
N MET A 111 10.55 -11.69 -24.46
CA MET A 111 10.46 -10.22 -24.51
C MET A 111 9.12 -9.71 -25.09
N ALA A 112 8.47 -10.46 -25.98
CA ALA A 112 7.11 -10.15 -26.43
C ALA A 112 6.05 -10.45 -25.34
N THR A 113 6.26 -11.49 -24.52
CA THR A 113 5.42 -11.73 -23.35
C THR A 113 5.56 -10.60 -22.31
N PHE A 114 6.75 -10.01 -22.14
CA PHE A 114 6.95 -8.87 -21.24
C PHE A 114 6.07 -7.66 -21.60
N THR A 115 5.92 -7.34 -22.90
CA THR A 115 5.07 -6.23 -23.35
C THR A 115 3.58 -6.56 -23.25
N GLN A 116 3.19 -7.81 -23.47
CA GLN A 116 1.81 -8.28 -23.25
C GLN A 116 1.40 -8.16 -21.77
N ILE A 117 2.28 -8.54 -20.85
CA ILE A 117 2.05 -8.39 -19.40
C ILE A 117 1.86 -6.91 -19.06
N MET A 118 2.70 -6.02 -19.59
CA MET A 118 2.55 -4.57 -19.36
C MET A 118 1.22 -4.02 -19.91
N GLY A 119 0.74 -4.54 -21.04
CA GLY A 119 -0.59 -4.25 -21.56
C GLY A 119 -1.70 -4.63 -20.59
N GLU A 120 -1.73 -5.87 -20.10
CA GLU A 120 -2.76 -6.33 -19.15
C GLU A 120 -2.67 -5.61 -17.79
N VAL A 121 -1.47 -5.28 -17.31
CA VAL A 121 -1.28 -4.44 -16.10
C VAL A 121 -1.85 -3.05 -16.32
N THR A 122 -1.57 -2.41 -17.47
CA THR A 122 -2.13 -1.09 -17.80
C THR A 122 -3.65 -1.12 -17.82
N MET A 123 -4.25 -2.11 -18.50
CA MET A 123 -5.70 -2.28 -18.53
C MET A 123 -6.30 -2.54 -17.13
N ALA A 124 -5.61 -3.31 -16.27
CA ALA A 124 -6.07 -3.55 -14.91
C ALA A 124 -6.11 -2.30 -14.04
N MET A 125 -5.17 -1.36 -14.24
CA MET A 125 -5.12 -0.10 -13.48
C MET A 125 -6.14 0.93 -14.01
N GLU A 126 -6.44 0.90 -15.31
CA GLU A 126 -7.51 1.69 -15.94
C GLU A 126 -8.91 1.23 -15.49
N ASP A 127 -9.14 -0.09 -15.42
CA ASP A 127 -10.41 -0.67 -14.94
C ASP A 127 -10.74 -0.18 -13.51
N ARG A 128 -9.73 -0.11 -12.62
CA ARG A 128 -9.77 0.57 -11.30
C ARG A 128 -8.38 0.64 -10.64
N PRO A 129 -8.13 1.63 -9.76
CA PRO A 129 -7.00 1.56 -8.83
C PRO A 129 -7.05 0.27 -7.99
N GLN A 130 -5.93 -0.47 -7.99
CA GLN A 130 -5.76 -1.69 -7.21
C GLN A 130 -4.28 -2.05 -7.10
N ASP A 131 -3.90 -2.87 -6.12
CA ASP A 131 -2.58 -3.49 -6.08
C ASP A 131 -2.52 -4.74 -6.99
N ILE A 132 -2.42 -4.53 -8.31
CA ILE A 132 -2.34 -5.62 -9.29
C ILE A 132 -0.98 -6.34 -9.25
N LEU A 133 0.10 -5.66 -8.88
CA LEU A 133 1.44 -6.25 -8.86
C LEU A 133 1.71 -7.06 -7.59
N GLY A 134 1.31 -6.59 -6.42
CA GLY A 134 1.30 -7.42 -5.20
C GLY A 134 0.35 -8.61 -5.34
N ALA A 135 -0.78 -8.43 -6.04
CA ALA A 135 -1.68 -9.54 -6.37
C ALA A 135 -1.04 -10.60 -7.26
N THR A 136 -0.36 -10.17 -8.32
CA THR A 136 0.38 -11.08 -9.22
C THR A 136 1.49 -11.80 -8.47
N PHE A 137 2.25 -11.08 -7.65
CA PHE A 137 3.33 -11.65 -6.84
C PHE A 137 2.84 -12.72 -5.85
N HIS A 138 1.69 -12.50 -5.23
CA HIS A 138 1.06 -13.48 -4.34
C HIS A 138 0.52 -14.69 -5.11
N ALA A 139 -0.18 -14.47 -6.22
CA ALA A 139 -0.81 -15.51 -7.04
C ALA A 139 0.20 -16.43 -7.76
N LEU A 140 1.41 -15.92 -8.06
CA LEU A 140 2.55 -16.70 -8.56
C LEU A 140 3.36 -17.41 -7.46
N GLU A 141 2.91 -17.33 -6.20
CA GLU A 141 3.56 -17.92 -5.00
C GLU A 141 5.00 -17.47 -4.75
N LEU A 142 5.41 -16.32 -5.31
CA LEU A 142 6.79 -15.83 -5.28
C LEU A 142 7.29 -15.43 -3.88
N HIS A 143 6.35 -15.19 -2.95
CA HIS A 143 6.61 -14.91 -1.53
C HIS A 143 7.39 -16.04 -0.83
N ASN A 144 7.22 -17.29 -1.28
CA ASN A 144 7.97 -18.44 -0.78
C ASN A 144 9.49 -18.33 -1.01
N LYS A 145 9.92 -17.56 -2.01
CA LYS A 145 11.34 -17.24 -2.27
C LYS A 145 11.77 -15.88 -1.71
N ALA A 146 10.86 -14.92 -1.55
CA ALA A 146 11.16 -13.59 -0.98
C ALA A 146 11.31 -13.57 0.56
N LYS A 147 12.01 -14.54 1.15
CA LYS A 147 12.37 -14.57 2.57
C LYS A 147 11.17 -14.38 3.54
N GLY A 148 9.95 -14.76 3.13
CA GLY A 148 8.74 -14.57 3.93
C GLY A 148 8.14 -13.17 3.92
N GLN A 149 8.42 -12.35 2.89
CA GLN A 149 7.66 -11.12 2.65
C GLN A 149 6.19 -11.44 2.35
N PHE A 150 5.29 -10.97 3.22
CA PHE A 150 3.85 -10.96 2.98
C PHE A 150 3.37 -9.50 2.89
N PHE A 151 2.74 -9.13 1.79
CA PHE A 151 2.18 -7.79 1.62
C PHE A 151 0.82 -7.66 2.33
N THR A 152 0.54 -6.47 2.82
CA THR A 152 -0.74 -6.12 3.45
C THR A 152 -1.89 -6.33 2.46
N PRO A 153 -2.92 -7.13 2.79
CA PRO A 153 -4.04 -7.35 1.89
C PRO A 153 -4.74 -6.04 1.54
N TYR A 154 -5.07 -5.83 0.25
CA TYR A 154 -5.57 -4.54 -0.25
C TYR A 154 -6.82 -4.01 0.48
N THR A 155 -7.69 -4.89 0.97
CA THR A 155 -8.87 -4.49 1.77
C THR A 155 -8.50 -3.88 3.13
N VAL A 156 -7.39 -4.30 3.74
CA VAL A 156 -6.84 -3.69 4.96
C VAL A 156 -6.23 -2.33 4.62
N CYS A 157 -5.51 -2.22 3.50
CA CYS A 157 -5.02 -0.94 2.99
C CYS A 157 -6.17 0.05 2.75
N GLN A 158 -7.29 -0.37 2.14
CA GLN A 158 -8.48 0.46 1.92
C GLN A 158 -9.12 0.94 3.23
N LEU A 159 -9.22 0.08 4.25
CA LEU A 159 -9.71 0.46 5.57
C LEU A 159 -8.80 1.53 6.21
N MET A 160 -7.50 1.27 6.26
CA MET A 160 -6.51 2.18 6.85
C MET A 160 -6.42 3.50 6.08
N ALA A 161 -6.48 3.47 4.76
CA ALA A 161 -6.46 4.65 3.90
C ALA A 161 -7.65 5.56 4.15
N ARG A 162 -8.87 5.00 4.28
CA ARG A 162 -10.07 5.79 4.61
C ARG A 162 -10.01 6.36 6.02
N MET A 163 -9.43 5.64 6.98
CA MET A 163 -9.20 6.16 8.34
C MET A 163 -8.18 7.31 8.35
N LEU A 164 -7.09 7.21 7.58
CA LEU A 164 -6.05 8.23 7.53
C LEU A 164 -6.44 9.46 6.71
N ALA A 165 -7.17 9.28 5.61
CA ALA A 165 -7.70 10.39 4.82
C ALA A 165 -8.58 11.31 5.69
N GLY A 166 -9.30 10.74 6.68
CA GLY A 166 -10.10 11.49 7.63
C GLY A 166 -11.37 12.06 6.99
N SER A 167 -11.87 13.18 7.52
CA SER A 167 -13.01 13.88 6.93
C SER A 167 -12.62 14.70 5.69
N GLN A 168 -13.61 15.10 4.90
CA GLN A 168 -13.38 15.98 3.75
C GLN A 168 -12.84 17.35 4.20
N GLU A 169 -13.23 17.77 5.40
CA GLU A 169 -12.79 18.97 6.10
C GLU A 169 -11.30 18.89 6.51
N ASP A 170 -10.85 17.75 7.05
CA ASP A 170 -9.44 17.53 7.42
C ASP A 170 -8.52 17.61 6.20
N MET A 171 -8.92 16.95 5.10
CA MET A 171 -8.21 17.02 3.82
C MET A 171 -8.17 18.46 3.29
N ARG A 172 -9.30 19.18 3.31
CA ARG A 172 -9.37 20.57 2.87
C ARG A 172 -8.44 21.46 3.71
N ALA A 173 -8.45 21.34 5.03
CA ALA A 173 -7.59 22.12 5.92
C ALA A 173 -6.09 21.84 5.67
N SER A 174 -5.72 20.59 5.37
CA SER A 174 -4.35 20.22 4.99
C SER A 174 -3.93 20.86 3.65
N ILE A 175 -4.83 20.83 2.66
CA ILE A 175 -4.63 21.47 1.35
C ILE A 175 -4.56 23.00 1.47
N GLU A 176 -5.44 23.65 2.23
CA GLU A 176 -5.43 25.12 2.40
C GLU A 176 -4.15 25.61 3.09
N LYS A 177 -3.58 24.82 4.00
CA LYS A 177 -2.36 25.16 4.75
C LYS A 177 -1.08 25.09 3.93
N ARG A 178 -0.92 24.08 3.06
CA ARG A 178 0.33 23.83 2.29
C ARG A 178 0.18 24.01 0.78
N GLY A 179 -1.03 23.94 0.26
CA GLY A 179 -1.36 23.77 -1.17
C GLY A 179 -1.50 22.29 -1.58
N PHE A 180 -1.05 21.34 -0.74
CA PHE A 180 -1.09 19.90 -1.03
C PHE A 180 -0.88 19.03 0.24
N MET A 181 -1.38 17.80 0.18
CA MET A 181 -1.16 16.74 1.15
C MET A 181 0.19 16.06 0.91
N LEU A 182 0.82 15.61 2.00
CA LEU A 182 2.02 14.78 1.98
C LEU A 182 1.73 13.45 2.65
N ALA A 183 2.13 12.35 2.03
CA ALA A 183 2.12 11.01 2.62
C ALA A 183 3.53 10.40 2.63
N MET A 184 3.85 9.64 3.67
CA MET A 184 5.12 8.92 3.76
C MET A 184 4.88 7.46 4.14
N GLU A 185 5.44 6.56 3.34
CA GLU A 185 5.30 5.11 3.44
C GLU A 185 6.68 4.46 3.60
N PRO A 186 7.10 4.09 4.83
CA PRO A 186 8.46 3.62 5.10
C PRO A 186 8.72 2.14 4.78
N ALA A 187 7.69 1.35 4.45
CA ALA A 187 7.82 -0.07 4.09
C ALA A 187 6.78 -0.43 3.01
N ALA A 188 6.95 0.18 1.84
CA ALA A 188 5.91 0.29 0.82
C ALA A 188 5.42 -1.05 0.23
N GLY A 189 6.26 -2.08 0.21
CA GLY A 189 5.98 -3.32 -0.50
C GLY A 189 5.64 -3.04 -1.96
N SER A 190 4.54 -3.63 -2.45
CA SER A 190 3.98 -3.33 -3.77
C SER A 190 3.44 -1.90 -3.94
N GLY A 191 3.31 -1.10 -2.87
CA GLY A 191 2.69 0.23 -2.87
C GLY A 191 1.19 0.22 -2.57
N ALA A 192 0.62 -0.92 -2.18
CA ALA A 192 -0.83 -1.12 -1.94
C ALA A 192 -1.49 -0.04 -1.06
N MET A 193 -0.80 0.39 0.00
CA MET A 193 -1.28 1.41 0.92
C MET A 193 -1.45 2.79 0.26
N ILE A 194 -0.50 3.18 -0.60
CA ILE A 194 -0.54 4.44 -1.35
C ILE A 194 -1.60 4.42 -2.45
N VAL A 195 -1.78 3.27 -3.13
CA VAL A 195 -2.86 3.09 -4.11
C VAL A 195 -4.23 3.25 -3.42
N ALA A 196 -4.41 2.64 -2.25
CA ALA A 196 -5.62 2.78 -1.44
C ALA A 196 -5.83 4.22 -0.93
N LEU A 197 -4.77 4.94 -0.56
CA LEU A 197 -4.84 6.36 -0.17
C LEU A 197 -5.28 7.25 -1.33
N ALA A 198 -4.73 7.04 -2.53
CA ALA A 198 -5.15 7.76 -3.74
C ALA A 198 -6.62 7.47 -4.08
N GLU A 199 -7.07 6.22 -3.91
CA GLU A 199 -8.48 5.83 -4.05
C GLU A 199 -9.37 6.58 -3.05
N ALA A 200 -9.02 6.59 -1.76
CA ALA A 200 -9.78 7.28 -0.70
C ALA A 200 -9.86 8.81 -0.91
N ILE A 201 -8.76 9.45 -1.32
CA ILE A 201 -8.72 10.89 -1.63
C ILE A 201 -9.63 11.21 -2.84
N ARG A 202 -9.65 10.34 -3.86
CA ARG A 202 -10.56 10.45 -5.01
C ARG A 202 -12.02 10.27 -4.59
N GLU A 203 -12.33 9.29 -3.74
CA GLU A 203 -13.68 9.07 -3.17
C GLU A 203 -14.18 10.29 -2.39
N ALA A 204 -13.29 11.00 -1.70
CA ALA A 204 -13.57 12.26 -1.02
C ALA A 204 -13.68 13.49 -1.96
N GLY A 205 -13.62 13.30 -3.29
CA GLY A 205 -13.79 14.35 -4.29
C GLY A 205 -12.56 15.22 -4.56
N PHE A 206 -11.37 14.84 -4.09
CA PHE A 206 -10.13 15.57 -4.33
C PHE A 206 -9.27 14.90 -5.41
N ASN A 207 -8.59 15.72 -6.23
CA ASN A 207 -7.66 15.20 -7.24
C ASN A 207 -6.29 14.90 -6.63
N TYR A 208 -6.05 13.65 -6.23
CA TYR A 208 -4.75 13.22 -5.68
C TYR A 208 -3.57 13.48 -6.64
N GLN A 209 -3.77 13.45 -7.96
CA GLN A 209 -2.69 13.65 -8.95
C GLN A 209 -2.10 15.08 -8.89
N GLN A 210 -2.88 16.04 -8.38
CA GLN A 210 -2.47 17.43 -8.19
C GLN A 210 -2.23 17.80 -6.73
N LEU A 211 -2.90 17.11 -5.79
CA LEU A 211 -2.99 17.49 -4.38
C LEU A 211 -2.30 16.53 -3.41
N LEU A 212 -1.71 15.42 -3.89
CA LEU A 212 -0.93 14.49 -3.07
C LEU A 212 0.50 14.42 -3.61
N HIS A 213 1.49 14.44 -2.71
CA HIS A 213 2.83 13.95 -3.00
C HIS A 213 3.26 12.89 -1.99
N VAL A 214 3.91 11.84 -2.49
CA VAL A 214 4.28 10.64 -1.72
C VAL A 214 5.79 10.49 -1.63
N THR A 215 6.30 10.13 -0.46
CA THR A 215 7.63 9.54 -0.30
C THR A 215 7.46 8.10 0.15
N ALA A 216 7.86 7.14 -0.68
CA ALA A 216 7.75 5.72 -0.39
C ALA A 216 9.16 5.09 -0.31
N VAL A 217 9.37 4.16 0.62
CA VAL A 217 10.64 3.46 0.80
C VAL A 217 10.37 1.97 0.93
N ASP A 218 11.22 1.14 0.32
CA ASP A 218 11.32 -0.27 0.67
C ASP A 218 12.79 -0.75 0.58
N ILE A 219 13.11 -1.80 1.33
CA ILE A 219 14.44 -2.42 1.34
C ILE A 219 14.64 -3.36 0.13
N ASP A 220 13.55 -3.87 -0.46
CA ASP A 220 13.59 -4.74 -1.63
C ASP A 220 13.38 -3.93 -2.92
N ARG A 221 14.41 -3.94 -3.81
CA ARG A 221 14.34 -3.28 -5.14
C ARG A 221 13.12 -3.70 -5.95
N ARG A 222 12.67 -4.95 -5.84
CA ARG A 222 11.48 -5.46 -6.55
C ARG A 222 10.20 -4.82 -6.02
N ALA A 223 10.10 -4.61 -4.70
CA ALA A 223 9.00 -3.90 -4.07
C ALA A 223 8.95 -2.45 -4.56
N VAL A 224 10.10 -1.75 -4.53
CA VAL A 224 10.25 -0.41 -5.09
C VAL A 224 9.82 -0.32 -6.55
N HIS A 225 10.24 -1.26 -7.42
CA HIS A 225 9.82 -1.27 -8.82
C HIS A 225 8.31 -1.52 -8.97
N MET A 226 7.70 -2.43 -8.19
CA MET A 226 6.25 -2.63 -8.20
C MET A 226 5.50 -1.35 -7.81
N ALA A 227 5.89 -0.72 -6.70
CA ALA A 227 5.30 0.53 -6.24
C ALA A 227 5.45 1.65 -7.29
N TYR A 228 6.66 1.82 -7.83
CA TYR A 228 6.96 2.81 -8.86
C TYR A 228 6.10 2.65 -10.13
N ILE A 229 5.91 1.42 -10.62
CA ILE A 229 5.06 1.15 -11.79
C ILE A 229 3.61 1.54 -11.48
N GLN A 230 3.06 1.10 -10.34
CA GLN A 230 1.68 1.38 -9.97
C GLN A 230 1.43 2.88 -9.75
N PHE A 231 2.36 3.60 -9.13
CA PHE A 231 2.26 5.04 -8.94
C PHE A 231 2.39 5.81 -10.27
N SER A 232 3.26 5.35 -11.17
CA SER A 232 3.43 5.98 -12.49
C SER A 232 2.19 5.81 -13.35
N LEU A 233 1.57 4.62 -13.37
CA LEU A 233 0.33 4.35 -14.11
C LEU A 233 -0.87 5.12 -13.56
N LEU A 234 -0.99 5.28 -12.24
CA LEU A 234 -2.04 6.09 -11.61
C LEU A 234 -1.76 7.61 -11.64
N HIS A 235 -0.61 8.03 -12.18
CA HIS A 235 -0.15 9.43 -12.17
C HIS A 235 -0.05 10.02 -10.75
N ILE A 236 0.36 9.21 -9.76
CA ILE A 236 0.62 9.65 -8.38
C ILE A 236 2.01 10.33 -8.34
N PRO A 237 2.11 11.60 -7.91
CA PRO A 237 3.40 12.25 -7.69
C PRO A 237 4.15 11.58 -6.53
N ALA A 238 5.25 10.90 -6.83
CA ALA A 238 6.00 10.17 -5.83
C ALA A 238 7.52 10.17 -6.07
N ILE A 239 8.24 10.09 -4.95
CA ILE A 239 9.63 9.65 -4.87
C ILE A 239 9.60 8.26 -4.23
N VAL A 240 10.09 7.23 -4.93
CA VAL A 240 10.19 5.86 -4.40
C VAL A 240 11.67 5.52 -4.21
N LEU A 241 12.05 5.12 -3.00
CA LEU A 241 13.43 4.94 -2.57
C LEU A 241 13.73 3.47 -2.27
N VAL A 242 14.87 2.97 -2.74
CA VAL A 242 15.46 1.73 -2.24
C VAL A 242 16.30 2.08 -1.02
N GLY A 243 15.97 1.53 0.15
CA GLY A 243 16.73 1.79 1.36
C GLY A 243 16.20 1.16 2.64
N ASP A 244 16.98 1.32 3.69
CA ASP A 244 16.64 0.94 5.06
C ASP A 244 16.10 2.17 5.80
N SER A 245 14.78 2.21 5.98
CA SER A 245 14.06 3.27 6.69
C SER A 245 14.41 3.37 8.18
N LEU A 246 14.90 2.30 8.81
CA LEU A 246 15.32 2.32 10.22
C LEU A 246 16.73 2.89 10.36
N ALA A 247 17.63 2.53 9.44
CA ALA A 247 18.98 3.08 9.39
C ALA A 247 19.07 4.46 8.69
N MET A 248 17.98 4.94 8.08
CA MET A 248 17.94 6.15 7.24
C MET A 248 18.98 6.13 6.10
N ARG A 249 19.21 4.95 5.50
CA ARG A 249 20.18 4.74 4.42
C ARG A 249 19.46 4.42 3.12
N PHE A 250 19.56 5.31 2.14
CA PHE A 250 18.93 5.17 0.82
C PHE A 250 20.01 5.04 -0.26
N HIS A 251 19.72 4.29 -1.32
CA HIS A 251 20.72 3.85 -2.31
C HIS A 251 20.30 4.10 -3.77
N GLU A 252 19.00 4.08 -4.04
CA GLU A 252 18.42 4.39 -5.36
C GLU A 252 17.14 5.19 -5.18
N GLU A 253 16.90 6.12 -6.10
CA GLU A 253 15.70 6.97 -6.13
C GLU A 253 14.97 6.85 -7.48
N TRP A 254 13.65 6.82 -7.43
CA TRP A 254 12.77 6.68 -8.58
C TRP A 254 11.67 7.76 -8.53
N HIS A 255 11.77 8.73 -9.43
CA HIS A 255 10.83 9.85 -9.54
C HIS A 255 9.75 9.54 -10.57
N THR A 256 8.48 9.54 -10.17
CA THR A 256 7.38 9.24 -11.10
C THR A 256 7.19 10.34 -12.13
N LEU A 257 6.55 10.01 -13.25
CA LEU A 257 6.14 10.96 -14.29
C LEU A 257 5.45 12.21 -13.71
N ALA A 258 4.49 11.97 -12.82
CA ALA A 258 3.74 13.02 -12.14
C ALA A 258 4.61 13.88 -11.21
N HIS A 259 5.65 13.31 -10.57
CA HIS A 259 6.61 14.07 -9.78
C HIS A 259 7.42 15.04 -10.66
N ILE A 260 8.03 14.54 -11.75
CA ILE A 260 8.90 15.35 -12.62
C ILE A 260 8.08 16.41 -13.37
N MET A 261 7.03 16.00 -14.09
CA MET A 261 6.19 16.92 -14.88
C MET A 261 5.42 17.92 -13.99
N GLY A 262 5.00 17.50 -12.80
CA GLY A 262 4.29 18.35 -11.86
C GLY A 262 5.17 19.37 -11.12
N GLY A 263 6.47 19.43 -11.43
CA GLY A 263 7.42 20.38 -10.83
C GLY A 263 7.61 20.20 -9.32
N TRP A 264 7.37 18.99 -8.80
CA TRP A 264 7.24 18.76 -7.35
C TRP A 264 8.50 19.05 -6.56
N ASN A 265 9.67 18.82 -7.16
CA ASN A 265 10.95 19.25 -6.62
C ASN A 265 11.00 20.75 -6.24
N ALA A 266 10.34 21.65 -6.99
CA ALA A 266 10.25 23.06 -6.62
C ALA A 266 9.24 23.28 -5.48
N LYS A 267 8.02 22.74 -5.60
CA LYS A 267 6.94 22.85 -4.62
C LYS A 267 7.35 22.37 -3.22
N LEU A 268 8.08 21.25 -3.15
CA LEU A 268 8.57 20.68 -1.89
C LEU A 268 9.63 21.57 -1.23
N ARG A 269 10.57 22.13 -2.01
CA ARG A 269 11.58 23.07 -1.50
C ARG A 269 10.98 24.39 -1.02
N GLU A 270 9.94 24.87 -1.70
CA GLU A 270 9.18 26.05 -1.31
C GLU A 270 8.45 25.80 0.02
N ALA A 271 7.68 24.72 0.13
CA ALA A 271 7.02 24.32 1.38
C ALA A 271 7.99 24.09 2.54
N GLN A 272 9.20 23.56 2.29
CA GLN A 272 10.27 23.46 3.30
C GLN A 272 10.76 24.84 3.76
N ARG A 273 11.02 25.78 2.83
CA ARG A 273 11.47 27.15 3.15
C ARG A 273 10.43 27.93 3.96
N GLU A 274 9.15 27.70 3.69
CA GLU A 274 8.03 28.29 4.44
C GLU A 274 7.73 27.58 5.77
N GLY A 275 8.46 26.52 6.12
CA GLY A 275 8.23 25.74 7.34
C GLY A 275 6.94 24.90 7.32
N LYS A 276 6.32 24.71 6.15
CA LYS A 276 5.02 24.03 5.96
C LYS A 276 5.13 22.52 5.72
N GLY A 277 6.33 21.95 5.63
CA GLY A 277 6.51 20.50 5.57
C GLY A 277 7.97 20.09 5.38
N ALA A 278 8.36 18.95 5.95
CA ALA A 278 9.68 18.38 5.81
C ALA A 278 9.61 17.05 5.05
N ALA A 279 9.89 17.08 3.73
CA ALA A 279 10.41 15.88 3.08
C ALA A 279 11.82 15.60 3.64
N PRO A 280 12.23 14.33 3.82
CA PRO A 280 13.58 14.01 4.29
C PRO A 280 14.63 14.54 3.31
N THR A 281 15.57 15.36 3.81
CA THR A 281 16.70 15.83 3.01
C THR A 281 17.65 14.66 2.76
N LEU A 282 17.63 14.14 1.53
CA LEU A 282 18.56 13.10 1.10
C LEU A 282 19.98 13.65 1.08
N THR A 283 20.81 13.16 2.01
CA THR A 283 22.26 13.40 2.00
C THR A 283 22.94 12.09 1.59
N PRO A 284 23.77 12.05 0.54
CA PRO A 284 24.47 10.82 0.16
C PRO A 284 25.41 10.37 1.28
N ALA A 285 25.24 9.13 1.76
CA ALA A 285 26.11 8.57 2.79
C ALA A 285 27.48 8.20 2.19
N VAL A 286 28.52 8.89 2.63
CA VAL A 286 29.92 8.44 2.45
C VAL A 286 30.13 7.18 3.30
N PRO A 287 30.75 6.11 2.79
CA PRO A 287 30.93 4.87 3.56
C PRO A 287 31.90 5.08 4.72
N GLY A 288 31.37 5.12 5.95
CA GLY A 288 32.12 5.08 7.20
C GLY A 288 32.20 3.65 7.75
N ASN A 289 33.36 3.29 8.31
CA ASN A 289 33.65 1.94 8.82
C ASN A 289 32.74 1.55 9.99
N ASP A 290 32.08 0.40 9.91
CA ASP A 290 31.31 -0.17 11.03
C ASP A 290 32.24 -0.72 12.12
N SER A 291 32.13 -0.17 13.33
CA SER A 291 32.63 -0.81 14.56
C SER A 291 31.55 -0.78 15.63
N LEU A 292 30.91 -1.93 15.84
CA LEU A 292 29.82 -2.13 16.80
C LEU A 292 30.28 -1.90 18.25
N GLN A 293 29.52 -1.12 19.01
CA GLN A 293 29.55 -1.14 20.48
C GLN A 293 28.14 -1.39 21.03
N PRO A 294 28.00 -2.14 22.15
CA PRO A 294 26.70 -2.57 22.65
C PRO A 294 25.94 -1.46 23.38
N ALA A 295 24.63 -1.40 23.16
CA ALA A 295 23.75 -0.40 23.77
C ALA A 295 23.43 -0.69 25.24
N GLN A 296 23.35 0.37 26.07
CA GLN A 296 22.77 0.31 27.41
C GLN A 296 21.29 0.78 27.40
N PRO A 297 20.43 0.24 28.28
CA PRO A 297 19.00 0.55 28.27
C PRO A 297 18.69 1.87 28.99
N HIS A 298 18.00 2.78 28.31
CA HIS A 298 17.34 3.93 28.94
C HIS A 298 15.82 3.76 28.94
N ALA A 299 15.19 4.14 30.05
CA ALA A 299 13.76 3.91 30.30
C ALA A 299 12.87 4.85 29.48
N VAL A 300 11.85 4.28 28.84
CA VAL A 300 10.84 5.02 28.07
C VAL A 300 9.80 5.60 29.04
N LYS A 301 9.59 6.92 29.01
CA LYS A 301 8.41 7.56 29.60
C LYS A 301 7.26 7.50 28.59
N SER A 302 6.09 7.08 29.05
CA SER A 302 4.87 6.99 28.24
C SER A 302 4.21 8.36 28.08
N GLU A 303 4.14 8.87 26.86
CA GLU A 303 3.19 9.92 26.47
C GLU A 303 2.12 9.34 25.53
N SER A 304 0.91 9.87 25.63
CA SER A 304 -0.31 9.29 25.06
C SER A 304 -0.37 9.41 23.53
N THR A 305 -0.52 8.28 22.85
CA THR A 305 -0.72 8.21 21.40
C THR A 305 -2.07 8.77 20.99
N SER A 306 -2.08 9.98 20.43
CA SER A 306 -3.19 10.48 19.61
C SER A 306 -2.81 10.33 18.14
N PHE A 307 -3.59 9.56 17.38
CA PHE A 307 -3.47 9.53 15.92
C PHE A 307 -4.02 10.84 15.37
N GLY A 308 -3.13 11.77 15.05
CA GLY A 308 -3.48 13.10 14.56
C GLY A 308 -2.47 13.58 13.53
N VAL A 309 -2.96 14.29 12.53
CA VAL A 309 -2.15 15.00 11.54
C VAL A 309 -1.09 15.82 12.28
N GLU A 310 0.19 15.64 11.94
CA GLU A 310 1.27 16.39 12.58
C GLU A 310 1.04 17.91 12.45
N LYS A 311 1.68 18.70 13.34
CA LYS A 311 1.71 20.17 13.21
C LYS A 311 2.22 20.66 11.84
N THR A 312 2.90 19.80 11.09
CA THR A 312 3.35 20.00 9.70
C THR A 312 2.24 19.88 8.65
N GLY A 313 1.14 19.15 8.90
CA GLY A 313 0.13 18.78 7.88
C GLY A 313 0.47 17.52 7.08
N GLN A 314 1.36 16.68 7.59
CA GLN A 314 1.78 15.41 6.94
C GLN A 314 0.93 14.25 7.44
N LEU A 315 0.46 13.40 6.52
CA LEU A 315 -0.18 12.14 6.81
C LEU A 315 0.92 11.08 7.00
N ARG A 316 1.07 10.57 8.22
CA ARG A 316 1.85 9.35 8.47
C ARG A 316 0.96 8.14 8.30
N LEU A 317 1.45 7.15 7.55
CA LEU A 317 0.72 5.90 7.31
C LEU A 317 0.85 4.92 8.49
N PHE A 318 1.84 5.14 9.37
CA PHE A 318 2.11 4.44 10.63
C PHE A 318 2.72 5.40 11.66
#